data_AF-A0AB74C421-F1
#
_entry.id   AF-A0AB74C421-F1
#
_cell.length_a   1.000
_cell.length_b   1.000
_cell.length_c   1.000
_cell.angle_alpha   90.00
_cell.angle_beta   90.00
_cell.angle_gamma   90.00
#
_symmetry.space_group_name_H-M   'P 1'
#
loop_
_entity.id
_entity.type
_entity.pdbx_description
1 polymer ?
#
loop_
_entity_poly.entity_id
_entity_poly.type
_entity_poly.pdbx_seq_one_letter_code
_entity_poly.pdbx_strand_id
1 'polypeptide(L)'
;MAFSASAHLGPHDARSNAEMAHKAELSSRCAQHVAQFNDKRWKRSLGHPGNTTVKIHTQAPYYDVLQNDTCVLSPEVTAGPYYWPRSQILRQDMTEGQVGVPLWLDIGVMDMATCSPLEGVMVDLWHCNATGSYSSFTELSPNTKFPALLAEQGKNASDFVVGSTDIHTDSETWLRGMWPTDDHGMMQMKTIFPGFYVERTIHIHVQVHTDWTTGENGTLVFENTVSTGQLYFDEKLEEKIMAMEPYSSHTQINRTRNDVDMEFSKGTANGYNPVVSVVPVDENDLTKGLIGYITIGVDTSAIEDEHWSAS
;
A
#
# COMPACT_ATOMS: atom_id res chain seq x y z
N MET A 1 -19.76 25.90 23.66
CA MET A 1 -20.41 24.61 23.95
C MET A 1 -19.59 23.54 23.28
N ALA A 2 -19.00 22.64 24.07
CA ALA A 2 -18.23 21.51 23.55
C ALA A 2 -19.20 20.51 22.92
N PHE A 3 -18.96 20.15 21.65
CA PHE A 3 -19.66 19.05 21.00
C PHE A 3 -18.75 17.84 20.98
N SER A 4 -19.02 16.91 21.90
CA SER A 4 -18.52 15.54 21.86
C SER A 4 -19.35 14.78 20.81
N ALA A 5 -18.72 14.32 19.74
CA ALA A 5 -19.37 13.40 18.82
C ALA A 5 -19.29 11.98 19.40
N SER A 6 -20.43 11.42 19.78
CA SER A 6 -20.56 10.00 20.11
C SER A 6 -20.32 9.17 18.86
N ALA A 7 -19.31 8.31 18.91
CA ALA A 7 -19.15 7.20 17.98
C ALA A 7 -20.38 6.28 18.03
N HIS A 8 -20.74 5.71 16.89
CA HIS A 8 -21.89 4.82 16.73
C HIS A 8 -21.89 3.67 17.76
N LEU A 9 -23.08 3.39 18.29
CA LEU A 9 -23.40 2.23 19.12
C LEU A 9 -23.68 1.02 18.22
N GLY A 10 -22.73 0.08 18.18
CA GLY A 10 -22.86 -1.25 17.56
C GLY A 10 -21.49 -1.92 17.48
N PRO A 11 -21.32 -3.21 17.86
CA PRO A 11 -20.00 -3.80 17.98
C PRO A 11 -19.46 -4.07 16.58
N HIS A 12 -18.39 -3.38 16.19
CA HIS A 12 -17.34 -4.13 15.52
C HIS A 12 -16.79 -5.06 16.60
N ASP A 13 -17.07 -6.36 16.50
CA ASP A 13 -16.53 -7.33 17.45
C ASP A 13 -15.02 -7.10 17.52
N ALA A 14 -14.55 -6.65 18.68
CA ALA A 14 -13.12 -6.61 18.96
C ALA A 14 -12.63 -8.05 18.87
N ARG A 15 -11.82 -8.34 17.83
CA ARG A 15 -11.25 -9.66 17.55
C ARG A 15 -10.74 -10.29 18.85
N SER A 16 -11.05 -11.56 19.05
CA SER A 16 -10.84 -12.22 20.35
C SER A 16 -9.35 -12.29 20.69
N ASN A 17 -9.01 -12.28 21.99
CA ASN A 17 -7.63 -12.47 22.45
C ASN A 17 -6.98 -13.77 21.91
N ALA A 18 -7.78 -14.77 21.54
CA ALA A 18 -7.32 -16.00 20.92
C ALA A 18 -6.85 -15.79 19.47
N GLU A 19 -7.54 -14.96 18.69
CA GLU A 19 -7.14 -14.62 17.32
C GLU A 19 -5.87 -13.75 17.31
N MET A 20 -5.75 -12.81 18.26
CA MET A 20 -4.52 -12.02 18.42
C MET A 20 -3.32 -12.87 18.85
N ALA A 21 -3.52 -13.83 19.77
CA ALA A 21 -2.48 -14.77 20.19
C ALA A 21 -2.07 -15.73 19.06
N HIS A 22 -3.04 -16.21 18.27
CA HIS A 22 -2.78 -17.05 17.10
C HIS A 22 -1.94 -16.32 16.04
N LYS A 23 -2.28 -15.06 15.75
CA LYS A 23 -1.55 -14.19 14.82
C LYS A 23 -0.10 -13.91 15.27
N ALA A 24 0.11 -13.70 16.57
CA ALA A 24 1.45 -13.52 17.15
C ALA A 24 2.30 -14.82 17.12
N GLU A 25 1.67 -15.99 17.30
CA GLU A 25 2.33 -17.29 17.20
C GLU A 25 2.80 -17.59 15.76
N LEU A 26 1.96 -17.31 14.76
CA LEU A 26 2.29 -17.48 13.34
C LEU A 26 3.48 -16.61 12.91
N SER A 27 3.55 -15.37 13.38
CA SER A 27 4.68 -14.46 13.13
C SER A 27 6.03 -15.02 13.56
N SER A 28 6.09 -15.62 14.76
CA SER A 28 7.36 -16.15 15.32
C SER A 28 7.95 -17.32 14.51
N ARG A 29 7.12 -18.04 13.74
CA ARG A 29 7.49 -19.25 13.01
C ARG A 29 8.14 -18.97 11.65
N CYS A 30 7.80 -17.84 11.02
CA CYS A 30 8.19 -17.58 9.63
C CYS A 30 9.54 -16.82 9.50
N ALA A 31 10.11 -16.32 10.60
CA ALA A 31 11.38 -15.56 10.61
C ALA A 31 12.57 -16.30 9.95
N GLN A 32 12.64 -17.64 10.06
CA GLN A 32 13.71 -18.42 9.41
C GLN A 32 13.53 -18.56 7.89
N HIS A 33 12.29 -18.55 7.39
CA HIS A 33 12.01 -18.66 5.95
C HIS A 33 12.27 -17.33 5.23
N VAL A 34 11.94 -16.23 5.90
CA VAL A 34 12.30 -14.85 5.53
C VAL A 34 13.82 -14.71 5.34
N ALA A 35 14.63 -15.31 6.23
CA ALA A 35 16.08 -15.35 6.08
C ALA A 35 16.56 -16.20 4.88
N GLN A 36 15.92 -17.32 4.57
CA GLN A 36 16.26 -18.17 3.41
C GLN A 36 15.85 -17.54 2.06
N PHE A 37 14.84 -16.69 2.09
CA PHE A 37 14.40 -15.90 0.94
C PHE A 37 15.48 -14.90 0.51
N ASN A 38 16.12 -14.24 1.48
CA ASN A 38 17.25 -13.34 1.26
C ASN A 38 18.44 -14.05 0.57
N ASP A 39 18.72 -15.29 0.96
CA ASP A 39 19.82 -16.10 0.41
C ASP A 39 19.61 -16.52 -1.05
N LYS A 40 18.35 -16.69 -1.49
CA LYS A 40 18.01 -17.07 -2.88
C LYS A 40 18.07 -15.87 -3.84
N ARG A 41 17.73 -14.67 -3.35
CA ARG A 41 17.81 -13.39 -4.09
C ARG A 41 19.23 -13.04 -4.54
N TRP A 42 20.25 -13.42 -3.77
CA TRP A 42 21.68 -13.21 -4.08
C TRP A 42 22.16 -13.92 -5.36
N LYS A 43 21.38 -14.86 -5.94
CA LYS A 43 21.91 -15.86 -6.86
C LYS A 43 21.60 -15.80 -8.37
N ARG A 44 20.87 -14.83 -8.95
CA ARG A 44 21.03 -14.46 -10.39
C ARG A 44 19.99 -13.49 -10.98
N SER A 45 20.50 -12.66 -11.90
CA SER A 45 19.88 -12.23 -13.15
C SER A 45 19.93 -13.36 -14.21
N LEU A 46 18.93 -13.38 -15.11
CA LEU A 46 18.75 -14.20 -16.32
C LEU A 46 17.93 -15.52 -16.20
N GLY A 47 16.60 -15.37 -16.29
CA GLY A 47 15.69 -15.93 -17.32
C GLY A 47 15.40 -17.43 -17.41
N HIS A 48 14.11 -17.82 -17.35
CA HIS A 48 13.31 -18.51 -18.41
C HIS A 48 11.86 -18.77 -17.93
N PRO A 49 10.89 -18.98 -18.85
CA PRO A 49 9.49 -18.61 -18.65
C PRO A 49 8.61 -19.73 -18.05
N GLY A 50 7.85 -19.38 -17.02
CA GLY A 50 6.67 -20.12 -16.55
C GLY A 50 5.44 -19.82 -17.43
N ASN A 51 4.46 -20.72 -17.41
CA ASN A 51 3.37 -20.81 -18.38
C ASN A 51 2.18 -19.89 -18.05
N THR A 52 2.44 -18.60 -17.89
CA THR A 52 1.44 -17.53 -17.94
C THR A 52 1.58 -16.81 -19.28
N THR A 53 0.47 -16.47 -19.93
CA THR A 53 0.46 -15.93 -21.31
C THR A 53 1.11 -14.55 -21.44
N VAL A 54 1.63 -13.99 -20.35
CA VAL A 54 2.34 -12.70 -20.31
C VAL A 54 3.73 -12.92 -19.73
N LYS A 55 4.77 -12.77 -20.56
CA LYS A 55 6.17 -12.74 -20.10
C LYS A 55 6.50 -11.35 -19.60
N ILE A 56 6.82 -11.25 -18.31
CA ILE A 56 7.10 -10.00 -17.61
C ILE A 56 8.58 -9.97 -17.22
N HIS A 57 9.26 -8.86 -17.49
CA HIS A 57 10.67 -8.66 -17.10
C HIS A 57 10.73 -7.69 -15.91
N THR A 58 11.03 -8.23 -14.72
CA THR A 58 11.21 -7.44 -13.49
C THR A 58 12.64 -6.88 -13.39
N GLN A 59 12.81 -5.65 -12.89
CA GLN A 59 14.14 -5.14 -12.55
C GLN A 59 14.51 -5.61 -11.14
N ALA A 60 15.75 -6.08 -10.98
CA ALA A 60 16.22 -6.58 -9.69
C ALA A 60 16.40 -5.43 -8.69
N PRO A 61 16.18 -5.64 -7.40
CA PRO A 61 16.12 -4.50 -6.49
C PRO A 61 17.26 -4.43 -5.49
N TYR A 62 17.50 -3.23 -4.97
CA TYR A 62 18.74 -2.79 -4.32
C TYR A 62 18.92 -3.22 -2.87
N TYR A 63 17.87 -3.61 -2.15
CA TYR A 63 18.02 -4.20 -0.82
C TYR A 63 18.16 -5.71 -0.83
N ASP A 64 19.02 -6.22 0.03
CA ASP A 64 19.53 -7.58 0.00
C ASP A 64 19.14 -8.39 1.25
N VAL A 65 18.32 -7.81 2.14
CA VAL A 65 17.85 -8.45 3.39
C VAL A 65 16.40 -8.03 3.71
N LEU A 66 15.53 -9.02 3.95
CA LEU A 66 14.31 -8.90 4.73
C LEU A 66 14.64 -8.47 6.16
N GLN A 67 14.21 -7.27 6.53
CA GLN A 67 14.30 -6.81 7.92
C GLN A 67 13.43 -7.74 8.78
N ASN A 68 14.01 -8.29 9.84
CA ASN A 68 13.45 -9.36 10.67
C ASN A 68 12.14 -8.96 11.41
N ASP A 69 11.70 -7.72 11.25
CA ASP A 69 10.64 -7.06 12.02
C ASP A 69 9.31 -6.93 11.23
N THR A 70 9.25 -7.37 9.96
CA THR A 70 8.04 -7.27 9.13
C THR A 70 7.32 -8.61 8.92
N CYS A 71 7.86 -9.70 9.47
CA CYS A 71 7.32 -11.06 9.32
C CYS A 71 6.20 -11.33 10.34
N VAL A 72 5.22 -10.44 10.39
CA VAL A 72 4.04 -10.51 11.24
C VAL A 72 2.84 -10.33 10.33
N LEU A 73 1.70 -10.93 10.66
CA LEU A 73 0.49 -10.68 9.91
C LEU A 73 0.24 -9.16 9.88
N SER A 74 0.17 -8.59 8.68
CA SER A 74 -0.08 -7.17 8.51
C SER A 74 -1.46 -6.84 9.10
N PRO A 75 -1.55 -5.91 10.06
CA PRO A 75 -2.84 -5.45 10.53
C PRO A 75 -3.63 -4.86 9.38
N GLU A 76 -4.94 -5.15 9.36
CA GLU A 76 -5.85 -4.47 8.45
C GLU A 76 -6.03 -3.03 8.88
N VAL A 77 -5.80 -2.11 7.94
CA VAL A 77 -6.15 -0.69 8.07
C VAL A 77 -7.07 -0.30 6.92
N THR A 78 -7.64 0.90 6.98
CA THR A 78 -8.58 1.36 5.95
C THR A 78 -7.91 1.52 4.58
N ALA A 79 -8.63 1.16 3.51
CA ALA A 79 -8.33 1.57 2.13
C ALA A 79 -8.41 3.12 1.97
N GLY A 80 -9.01 3.81 2.93
CA GLY A 80 -9.13 5.26 2.90
C GLY A 80 -10.12 5.75 1.84
N PRO A 81 -10.40 7.06 1.83
CA PRO A 81 -11.50 7.60 1.03
C PRO A 81 -11.21 7.69 -0.48
N TYR A 82 -9.95 7.57 -0.89
CA TYR A 82 -9.50 7.79 -2.27
C TYR A 82 -9.23 6.48 -3.02
N TYR A 83 -9.96 5.43 -2.66
CA TYR A 83 -9.98 4.16 -3.38
C TYR A 83 -11.11 4.17 -4.42
N TRP A 84 -10.75 4.02 -5.70
CA TRP A 84 -11.70 3.88 -6.80
C TRP A 84 -11.31 2.68 -7.65
N PRO A 85 -11.98 1.53 -7.48
CA PRO A 85 -11.57 0.26 -8.10
C PRO A 85 -11.37 0.34 -9.62
N ARG A 86 -12.17 1.17 -10.31
CA ARG A 86 -12.10 1.33 -11.78
C ARG A 86 -10.85 2.05 -12.28
N SER A 87 -10.09 2.71 -11.41
CA SER A 87 -8.82 3.38 -11.76
C SER A 87 -7.58 2.55 -11.49
N GLN A 88 -7.73 1.32 -11.00
CA GLN A 88 -6.61 0.44 -10.79
C GLN A 88 -6.24 -0.24 -12.11
N ILE A 89 -4.98 -0.13 -12.50
CA ILE A 89 -4.47 -0.54 -13.81
C ILE A 89 -3.36 -1.57 -13.62
N LEU A 90 -3.36 -2.63 -14.43
CA LEU A 90 -2.29 -3.62 -14.44
C LEU A 90 -1.00 -3.04 -15.05
N ARG A 91 -0.06 -2.62 -14.21
CA ARG A 91 1.23 -2.04 -14.63
C ARG A 91 2.27 -2.09 -13.51
N GLN A 92 3.54 -2.15 -13.90
CA GLN A 92 4.67 -2.05 -12.96
C GLN A 92 5.27 -0.64 -12.87
N ASP A 93 4.87 0.28 -13.75
CA ASP A 93 5.24 1.69 -13.66
C ASP A 93 3.94 2.48 -13.53
N MET A 94 3.62 2.87 -12.30
CA MET A 94 2.42 3.65 -11.98
C MET A 94 2.70 5.17 -11.99
N THR A 95 3.90 5.63 -12.40
CA THR A 95 4.26 7.06 -12.27
C THR A 95 3.41 7.96 -13.17
N GLU A 96 3.13 7.52 -14.39
CA GLU A 96 2.50 8.30 -15.46
C GLU A 96 3.08 9.73 -15.59
N GLY A 97 4.39 9.87 -15.36
CA GLY A 97 5.09 11.15 -15.47
C GLY A 97 4.89 12.13 -14.30
N GLN A 98 4.26 11.71 -13.19
CA GLN A 98 4.20 12.52 -11.97
C GLN A 98 5.61 12.89 -11.49
N VAL A 99 5.77 14.15 -11.09
CA VAL A 99 7.06 14.68 -10.62
C VAL A 99 7.25 14.33 -9.15
N GLY A 100 8.43 13.82 -8.82
CA GLY A 100 8.83 13.49 -7.46
C GLY A 100 10.14 12.72 -7.46
N VAL A 101 10.61 12.33 -6.27
CA VAL A 101 11.75 11.42 -6.11
C VAL A 101 11.32 10.02 -6.57
N PRO A 102 11.98 9.41 -7.57
CA PRO A 102 11.63 8.06 -8.03
C PRO A 102 11.74 7.03 -6.90
N LEU A 103 10.83 6.06 -6.86
CA LEU A 103 10.83 4.96 -5.91
C LEU A 103 10.60 3.64 -6.66
N TRP A 104 11.55 2.71 -6.56
CA TRP A 104 11.33 1.31 -6.93
C TRP A 104 11.02 0.53 -5.65
N LEU A 105 9.77 0.12 -5.50
CA LEU A 105 9.27 -0.56 -4.31
C LEU A 105 9.09 -2.04 -4.59
N ASP A 106 9.83 -2.90 -3.89
CA ASP A 106 9.50 -4.33 -3.89
C ASP A 106 8.62 -4.68 -2.72
N ILE A 107 7.68 -5.57 -3.01
CA ILE A 107 6.75 -6.11 -2.04
C ILE A 107 6.83 -7.63 -2.15
N GLY A 108 7.20 -8.25 -1.04
CA GLY A 108 7.05 -9.69 -0.87
C GLY A 108 5.75 -10.02 -0.16
N VAL A 109 5.03 -11.03 -0.62
CA VAL A 109 3.82 -11.52 0.01
C VAL A 109 4.03 -12.95 0.47
N MET A 110 3.73 -13.20 1.74
CA MET A 110 3.91 -14.49 2.36
C MET A 110 2.66 -14.89 3.12
N ASP A 111 2.28 -16.16 2.98
CA ASP A 111 1.23 -16.77 3.78
C ASP A 111 1.78 -17.09 5.17
N MET A 112 1.18 -16.47 6.19
CA MET A 112 1.61 -16.62 7.58
C MET A 112 1.23 -17.97 8.19
N ALA A 113 0.24 -18.68 7.64
CA ALA A 113 -0.12 -20.02 8.11
C ALA A 113 0.91 -21.08 7.66
N THR A 114 1.41 -20.94 6.43
CA THR A 114 2.34 -21.89 5.80
C THR A 114 3.79 -21.43 5.80
N CYS A 115 4.07 -20.16 6.10
CA CYS A 115 5.37 -19.51 5.95
C CYS A 115 5.96 -19.63 4.53
N SER A 116 5.09 -19.68 3.53
CA SER A 116 5.48 -19.84 2.13
C SER A 116 5.19 -18.56 1.34
N PRO A 117 6.05 -18.19 0.38
CA PRO A 117 5.75 -17.09 -0.52
C PRO A 117 4.48 -17.39 -1.32
N LEU A 118 3.66 -16.37 -1.56
CA LEU A 118 2.43 -16.51 -2.33
C LEU A 118 2.66 -16.09 -3.77
N GLU A 119 2.74 -17.07 -4.67
CA GLU A 119 2.82 -16.84 -6.12
C GLU A 119 1.49 -16.38 -6.71
N GLY A 120 1.55 -15.44 -7.66
CA GLY A 120 0.41 -15.05 -8.48
C GLY A 120 -0.66 -14.21 -7.79
N VAL A 121 -0.50 -13.86 -6.51
CA VAL A 121 -1.43 -12.94 -5.82
C VAL A 121 -1.24 -11.52 -6.34
N MET A 122 -2.35 -10.79 -6.52
CA MET A 122 -2.32 -9.41 -7.02
C MET A 122 -2.01 -8.46 -5.87
N VAL A 123 -1.03 -7.59 -6.06
CA VAL A 123 -0.76 -6.47 -5.14
C VAL A 123 -1.22 -5.19 -5.81
N ASP A 124 -2.22 -4.53 -5.23
CA ASP A 124 -2.78 -3.25 -5.69
C ASP A 124 -2.27 -2.09 -4.84
N LEU A 125 -1.83 -1.01 -5.47
CA LEU A 125 -1.19 0.13 -4.84
C LEU A 125 -1.78 1.45 -5.32
N TRP A 126 -1.98 2.39 -4.39
CA TRP A 126 -2.30 3.78 -4.72
C TRP A 126 -1.76 4.76 -3.68
N HIS A 127 -1.41 5.97 -4.12
CA HIS A 127 -1.01 7.05 -3.21
C HIS A 127 -1.17 8.42 -3.85
N CYS A 128 -1.05 9.47 -3.02
CA CYS A 128 -1.03 10.84 -3.51
C CYS A 128 0.27 11.19 -4.23
N ASN A 129 0.23 12.21 -5.10
CA ASN A 129 1.44 12.79 -5.66
C ASN A 129 2.25 13.57 -4.61
N ALA A 130 3.36 14.16 -5.05
CA ALA A 130 4.29 14.88 -4.18
C ALA A 130 3.67 16.07 -3.41
N THR A 131 2.50 16.56 -3.82
CA THR A 131 1.77 17.68 -3.18
C THR A 131 0.42 17.25 -2.60
N GLY A 132 0.22 15.95 -2.37
CA GLY A 132 -0.94 15.43 -1.63
C GLY A 132 -2.20 15.14 -2.43
N SER A 133 -2.26 15.47 -3.72
CA SER A 133 -3.44 15.18 -4.56
C SER A 133 -3.48 13.70 -4.94
N TYR A 134 -4.69 13.14 -5.08
CA TYR A 134 -4.91 11.80 -5.63
C TYR A 134 -5.48 11.88 -7.06
N SER A 135 -5.00 11.01 -7.95
CA SER A 135 -5.64 10.76 -9.25
C SER A 135 -7.05 10.26 -9.04
N SER A 136 -7.92 10.45 -10.03
CA SER A 136 -9.37 10.23 -9.94
C SER A 136 -10.09 11.26 -9.06
N PHE A 137 -9.37 12.07 -8.29
CA PHE A 137 -9.91 13.02 -7.30
C PHE A 137 -9.19 14.38 -7.35
N THR A 138 -8.69 14.79 -8.52
CA THR A 138 -7.80 15.94 -8.66
C THR A 138 -8.46 17.29 -8.34
N GLU A 139 -9.79 17.37 -8.38
CA GLU A 139 -10.52 18.57 -7.95
C GLU A 139 -10.71 18.63 -6.42
N LEU A 140 -10.40 17.55 -5.69
CA LEU A 140 -10.46 17.53 -4.23
C LEU A 140 -9.18 18.09 -3.63
N SER A 141 -9.31 19.17 -2.85
CA SER A 141 -8.20 19.81 -2.18
C SER A 141 -7.54 18.87 -1.15
N PRO A 142 -6.22 18.63 -1.22
CA PRO A 142 -5.51 17.84 -0.22
C PRO A 142 -5.39 18.54 1.14
N ASN A 143 -5.79 19.81 1.21
CA ASN A 143 -5.73 20.65 2.41
C ASN A 143 -7.04 20.67 3.18
N THR A 144 -8.12 20.14 2.59
CA THR A 144 -9.47 20.18 3.15
C THR A 144 -9.80 18.83 3.77
N LYS A 145 -10.29 18.84 5.02
CA LYS A 145 -10.64 17.59 5.72
C LYS A 145 -11.73 16.84 4.96
N PHE A 146 -11.64 15.51 4.94
CA PHE A 146 -12.55 14.68 4.14
C PHE A 146 -14.05 14.91 4.39
N PRO A 147 -14.55 15.07 5.64
CA PRO A 147 -15.96 15.39 5.86
C PRO A 147 -16.40 16.72 5.24
N ALA A 148 -15.51 17.71 5.15
CA ALA A 148 -15.80 18.98 4.50
C ALA A 148 -15.83 18.83 2.97
N LEU A 149 -14.92 18.03 2.39
CA LEU A 149 -14.95 17.69 0.95
C LEU A 149 -16.27 16.99 0.57
N LEU A 150 -16.73 16.04 1.37
CA LEU A 150 -18.03 15.39 1.15
C LEU A 150 -19.18 16.40 1.22
N ALA A 151 -19.17 17.30 2.20
CA ALA A 151 -20.20 18.33 2.34
C ALA A 151 -20.23 19.29 1.14
N GLU A 152 -19.07 19.65 0.59
CA GLU A 152 -18.96 20.46 -0.64
C GLU A 152 -19.60 19.76 -1.86
N GLN A 153 -19.57 18.43 -1.90
CA GLN A 153 -20.25 17.61 -2.90
C GLN A 153 -21.73 17.28 -2.55
N GLY A 154 -22.28 17.85 -1.46
CA GLY A 154 -23.64 17.57 -1.01
C GLY A 154 -23.83 16.16 -0.44
N LYS A 155 -22.75 15.51 0.01
CA LYS A 155 -22.75 14.15 0.59
C LYS A 155 -22.55 14.22 2.11
N ASN A 156 -23.06 13.22 2.81
CA ASN A 156 -22.88 13.08 4.25
C ASN A 156 -21.82 12.02 4.56
N ALA A 157 -20.94 12.31 5.50
CA ALA A 157 -19.89 11.38 5.95
C ALA A 157 -20.46 10.07 6.54
N SER A 158 -21.66 10.09 7.13
CA SER A 158 -22.30 8.87 7.64
C SER A 158 -22.71 7.87 6.56
N ASP A 159 -22.91 8.36 5.33
CA ASP A 159 -23.44 7.59 4.20
C ASP A 159 -22.32 7.21 3.22
N PHE A 160 -21.08 7.60 3.52
CA PHE A 160 -19.92 7.32 2.70
C PHE A 160 -19.44 5.89 2.94
N VAL A 161 -19.39 5.11 1.87
CA VAL A 161 -18.84 3.76 1.84
C VAL A 161 -17.65 3.76 0.89
N VAL A 162 -16.47 3.43 1.40
CA VAL A 162 -15.22 3.36 0.61
C VAL A 162 -15.42 2.44 -0.60
N GLY A 163 -14.90 2.84 -1.77
CA GLY A 163 -14.99 2.07 -3.02
C GLY A 163 -16.39 1.98 -3.66
N SER A 164 -17.46 2.30 -2.90
CA SER A 164 -18.85 2.21 -3.37
C SER A 164 -19.50 3.57 -3.59
N THR A 165 -19.32 4.51 -2.67
CA THR A 165 -19.85 5.87 -2.81
C THR A 165 -18.99 6.65 -3.76
N ASP A 166 -19.53 6.94 -4.94
CA ASP A 166 -18.77 7.59 -5.98
C ASP A 166 -18.53 9.08 -5.68
N ILE A 167 -17.26 9.48 -5.62
CA ILE A 167 -16.79 10.86 -5.40
C ILE A 167 -15.69 11.27 -6.38
N HIS A 168 -15.41 10.47 -7.43
CA HIS A 168 -14.38 10.79 -8.41
C HIS A 168 -14.68 12.10 -9.14
N THR A 169 -13.63 12.82 -9.52
CA THR A 169 -13.72 14.13 -10.19
C THR A 169 -13.20 14.09 -11.62
N ASP A 170 -12.42 13.07 -11.96
CA ASP A 170 -11.75 12.92 -13.25
C ASP A 170 -11.39 11.44 -13.53
N SER A 171 -10.76 11.19 -14.67
CA SER A 171 -10.32 9.86 -15.11
C SER A 171 -8.81 9.68 -15.05
N GLU A 172 -8.08 10.52 -14.31
CA GLU A 172 -6.64 10.36 -14.14
C GLU A 172 -6.35 9.07 -13.37
N THR A 173 -5.26 8.38 -13.71
CA THR A 173 -4.90 7.12 -13.03
C THR A 173 -3.48 7.09 -12.51
N TRP A 174 -2.76 8.21 -12.55
CA TRP A 174 -1.38 8.26 -12.10
C TRP A 174 -1.27 7.83 -10.64
N LEU A 175 -0.16 7.19 -10.28
CA LEU A 175 0.10 6.65 -8.94
C LEU A 175 -1.01 5.70 -8.46
N ARG A 176 -1.55 4.92 -9.41
CA ARG A 176 -2.43 3.75 -9.19
C ARG A 176 -1.95 2.59 -10.05
N GLY A 177 -1.74 1.42 -9.46
CA GLY A 177 -1.23 0.29 -10.21
C GLY A 177 -1.25 -1.00 -9.42
N MET A 178 -1.47 -2.10 -10.13
CA MET A 178 -1.44 -3.43 -9.56
C MET A 178 -0.51 -4.35 -10.35
N TRP A 179 0.09 -5.31 -9.66
CA TRP A 179 0.91 -6.34 -10.29
C TRP A 179 0.87 -7.67 -9.55
N PRO A 180 0.82 -8.82 -10.26
CA PRO A 180 0.91 -10.11 -9.61
C PRO A 180 2.34 -10.40 -9.13
N THR A 181 2.42 -11.12 -8.03
CA THR A 181 3.67 -11.69 -7.51
C THR A 181 4.19 -12.84 -8.38
N ASP A 182 5.51 -13.02 -8.41
CA ASP A 182 6.18 -14.12 -9.10
C ASP A 182 6.19 -15.43 -8.26
N ASP A 183 6.89 -16.46 -8.74
CA ASP A 183 7.06 -17.78 -8.08
C ASP A 183 7.79 -17.71 -6.73
N HIS A 184 8.32 -16.54 -6.38
CA HIS A 184 8.94 -16.23 -5.11
C HIS A 184 8.05 -15.32 -4.26
N GLY A 185 6.80 -15.06 -4.66
CA GLY A 185 5.88 -14.20 -3.95
C GLY A 185 6.26 -12.71 -3.99
N MET A 186 7.03 -12.28 -5.00
CA MET A 186 7.54 -10.92 -5.11
C MET A 186 6.92 -10.17 -6.27
N MET A 187 6.68 -8.88 -6.07
CA MET A 187 6.45 -7.92 -7.14
C MET A 187 7.32 -6.68 -6.92
N GLN A 188 7.58 -5.96 -8.02
CA GLN A 188 8.16 -4.63 -7.97
C GLN A 188 7.23 -3.64 -8.65
N MET A 189 7.08 -2.49 -8.03
CA MET A 189 6.36 -1.33 -8.55
C MET A 189 7.30 -0.12 -8.62
N LYS A 190 7.33 0.54 -9.78
CA LYS A 190 7.98 1.83 -9.98
C LYS A 190 6.96 2.94 -9.79
N THR A 191 7.28 3.86 -8.89
CA THR A 191 6.45 5.02 -8.54
C THR A 191 7.33 6.22 -8.15
N ILE A 192 6.76 7.23 -7.48
CA ILE A 192 7.48 8.30 -6.79
C ILE A 192 7.24 8.23 -5.28
N PHE A 193 8.14 8.80 -4.47
CA PHE A 193 7.90 8.98 -3.05
C PHE A 193 6.64 9.86 -2.85
N PRO A 194 5.66 9.44 -2.02
CA PRO A 194 4.40 10.18 -1.86
C PRO A 194 4.59 11.51 -1.12
N GLY A 195 3.69 12.46 -1.38
CA GLY A 195 3.49 13.63 -0.54
C GLY A 195 2.64 13.30 0.69
N PHE A 196 2.01 14.34 1.24
CA PHE A 196 1.07 14.19 2.35
C PHE A 196 -0.19 15.01 2.09
N TYR A 197 -1.26 14.67 2.78
CA TYR A 197 -2.49 15.45 2.79
C TYR A 197 -2.97 15.62 4.22
N VAL A 198 -3.96 16.48 4.41
CA VAL A 198 -4.42 16.90 5.73
C VAL A 198 -4.72 15.71 6.65
N GLU A 199 -4.28 15.84 7.92
CA GLU A 199 -4.47 14.86 9.01
C GLU A 199 -3.71 13.53 8.87
N ARG A 200 -2.98 13.30 7.78
CA ARG A 200 -2.32 12.02 7.53
C ARG A 200 -0.80 12.15 7.40
N THR A 201 -0.10 11.14 7.88
CA THR A 201 1.34 10.95 7.59
C THR A 201 1.56 10.48 6.15
N ILE A 202 2.80 10.45 5.68
CA ILE A 202 3.15 10.00 4.33
C ILE A 202 2.97 8.48 4.23
N HIS A 203 2.22 8.02 3.23
CA HIS A 203 1.92 6.59 3.07
C HIS A 203 1.62 6.18 1.63
N ILE A 204 1.74 4.88 1.37
CA ILE A 204 1.21 4.20 0.18
C ILE A 204 0.16 3.21 0.64
N HIS A 205 -1.04 3.25 0.06
CA HIS A 205 -2.04 2.22 0.31
C HIS A 205 -1.69 0.93 -0.43
N VAL A 206 -2.02 -0.21 0.17
CA VAL A 206 -1.84 -1.52 -0.45
C VAL A 206 -3.03 -2.41 -0.18
N GLN A 207 -3.44 -3.17 -1.20
CA GLN A 207 -4.30 -4.34 -1.04
C GLN A 207 -3.65 -5.57 -1.66
N VAL A 208 -3.94 -6.73 -1.08
CA VAL A 208 -3.55 -8.03 -1.63
C VAL A 208 -4.81 -8.81 -1.95
N HIS A 209 -4.92 -9.25 -3.20
CA HIS A 209 -6.07 -10.03 -3.67
C HIS A 209 -5.63 -11.43 -4.10
N THR A 210 -6.41 -12.42 -3.68
CA THR A 210 -6.32 -13.80 -4.19
C THR A 210 -7.46 -14.03 -5.18
N ASP A 211 -7.40 -15.14 -5.92
CA ASP A 211 -8.52 -15.62 -6.73
C ASP A 211 -9.05 -14.55 -7.72
N TRP A 212 -8.14 -14.03 -8.54
CA TRP A 212 -8.46 -13.06 -9.58
C TRP A 212 -8.39 -13.71 -10.95
N THR A 213 -9.23 -13.22 -11.87
CA THR A 213 -9.30 -13.69 -13.25
C THR A 213 -9.34 -12.55 -14.24
N THR A 214 -9.03 -12.81 -15.50
CA THR A 214 -9.24 -11.85 -16.58
C THR A 214 -10.56 -12.17 -17.28
N GLY A 215 -11.50 -11.24 -17.24
CA GLY A 215 -12.76 -11.31 -17.97
C GLY A 215 -12.57 -11.20 -19.48
N GLU A 216 -13.62 -11.51 -20.24
CA GLU A 216 -13.58 -11.57 -21.72
C GLU A 216 -13.18 -10.24 -22.38
N ASN A 217 -13.42 -9.11 -21.71
CA ASN A 217 -13.10 -7.77 -22.19
C ASN A 217 -11.72 -7.26 -21.69
N GLY A 218 -10.91 -8.11 -21.07
CA GLY A 218 -9.62 -7.73 -20.49
C GLY A 218 -9.68 -7.15 -19.08
N THR A 219 -10.88 -6.93 -18.54
CA THR A 219 -11.09 -6.46 -17.15
C THR A 219 -10.62 -7.52 -16.16
N LEU A 220 -9.92 -7.09 -15.11
CA LEU A 220 -9.55 -7.98 -14.02
C LEU A 220 -10.71 -8.09 -13.04
N VAL A 221 -11.10 -9.32 -12.69
CA VAL A 221 -12.17 -9.61 -11.73
C VAL A 221 -11.53 -10.17 -10.48
N PHE A 222 -11.84 -9.58 -9.34
CA PHE A 222 -11.33 -9.96 -8.03
C PHE A 222 -12.46 -10.52 -7.20
N GLU A 223 -12.24 -11.68 -6.59
CA GLU A 223 -13.21 -12.33 -5.70
C GLU A 223 -12.88 -12.04 -4.23
N ASN A 224 -11.58 -12.07 -3.89
CA ASN A 224 -11.11 -12.09 -2.51
C ASN A 224 -10.05 -11.01 -2.25
N THR A 225 -10.31 -10.14 -1.27
CA THR A 225 -9.28 -9.28 -0.68
C THR A 225 -8.82 -9.94 0.63
N VAL A 226 -7.52 -10.26 0.74
CA VAL A 226 -6.94 -10.96 1.92
C VAL A 226 -6.09 -10.04 2.80
N SER A 227 -5.85 -8.81 2.35
CA SER A 227 -5.15 -7.79 3.13
C SER A 227 -5.47 -6.40 2.61
N THR A 228 -5.77 -5.48 3.52
CA THR A 228 -5.84 -4.03 3.26
C THR A 228 -4.92 -3.31 4.22
N GLY A 229 -3.95 -2.56 3.68
CA GLY A 229 -2.80 -2.05 4.39
C GLY A 229 -2.41 -0.63 3.99
N GLN A 230 -1.50 -0.06 4.77
CA GLN A 230 -0.78 1.17 4.40
C GLN A 230 0.70 1.00 4.75
N LEU A 231 1.57 1.40 3.83
CA LEU A 231 3.02 1.36 3.93
C LEU A 231 3.53 2.76 4.27
N TYR A 232 4.48 2.85 5.21
CA TYR A 232 4.99 4.12 5.75
C TYR A 232 6.50 4.23 5.57
N PHE A 233 7.09 5.36 5.95
CA PHE A 233 8.52 5.63 5.75
C PHE A 233 9.21 6.09 7.04
N ASP A 234 10.54 6.02 7.07
CA ASP A 234 11.30 6.52 8.22
C ASP A 234 11.19 8.05 8.30
N GLU A 235 10.92 8.57 9.51
CA GLU A 235 10.67 9.99 9.74
C GLU A 235 11.85 10.88 9.28
N LYS A 236 13.11 10.43 9.43
CA LYS A 236 14.27 11.23 8.97
C LYS A 236 14.37 11.26 7.46
N LEU A 237 13.93 10.20 6.78
CA LEU A 237 13.83 10.20 5.33
C LEU A 237 12.71 11.15 4.89
N GLU A 238 11.53 11.07 5.51
CA GLU A 238 10.41 11.96 5.22
C GLU A 238 10.82 13.43 5.33
N GLU A 239 11.49 13.82 6.42
CA GLU A 239 12.02 15.20 6.60
C GLU A 239 12.94 15.65 5.45
N LYS A 240 13.82 14.77 4.97
CA LYS A 240 14.73 15.09 3.87
C LYS A 240 13.99 15.24 2.54
N ILE A 241 13.04 14.35 2.25
CA ILE A 241 12.27 14.39 1.00
C ILE A 241 11.37 15.62 0.96
N MET A 242 10.67 15.94 2.06
CA MET A 242 9.78 17.10 2.14
C MET A 242 10.52 18.44 2.04
N ALA A 243 11.84 18.47 2.24
CA ALA A 243 12.66 19.67 2.06
C ALA A 243 13.07 19.93 0.59
N MET A 244 12.74 19.04 -0.35
CA MET A 244 13.09 19.16 -1.77
C MET A 244 11.88 19.53 -2.62
N GLU A 245 12.10 20.17 -3.77
CA GLU A 245 11.05 20.34 -4.77
C GLU A 245 10.69 18.99 -5.43
N PRO A 246 9.40 18.76 -5.79
CA PRO A 246 8.27 19.68 -5.61
C PRO A 246 7.61 19.61 -4.22
N TYR A 247 8.06 18.73 -3.32
CA TYR A 247 7.43 18.50 -2.01
C TYR A 247 7.41 19.75 -1.13
N SER A 248 8.49 20.54 -1.14
CA SER A 248 8.62 21.79 -0.38
C SER A 248 7.61 22.87 -0.79
N SER A 249 6.92 22.72 -1.93
CA SER A 249 5.91 23.66 -2.39
C SER A 249 4.57 23.54 -1.66
N HIS A 250 4.31 22.42 -0.97
CA HIS A 250 3.07 22.18 -0.24
C HIS A 250 3.15 22.76 1.18
N THR A 251 2.82 24.04 1.31
CA THR A 251 3.01 24.82 2.57
C THR A 251 1.71 25.19 3.30
N GLN A 252 0.55 24.83 2.75
CA GLN A 252 -0.77 25.26 3.26
C GLN A 252 -1.16 24.54 4.55
N ILE A 253 -0.58 23.37 4.81
CA ILE A 253 -0.82 22.53 5.97
C ILE A 253 0.51 21.95 6.47
N ASN A 254 0.52 21.51 7.72
CA ASN A 254 1.66 20.77 8.28
C ASN A 254 1.43 19.27 8.10
N ARG A 255 2.50 18.54 7.76
CA ARG A 255 2.52 17.08 7.75
C ARG A 255 2.24 16.52 9.15
N THR A 256 1.37 15.53 9.25
CA THR A 256 1.23 14.71 10.46
C THR A 256 2.39 13.72 10.50
N ARG A 257 3.08 13.58 11.64
CA ARG A 257 4.17 12.61 11.80
C ARG A 257 3.64 11.21 12.08
N ASN A 258 4.44 10.18 11.78
CA ASN A 258 4.06 8.79 12.04
C ASN A 258 3.63 8.54 13.49
N ASP A 259 4.32 9.14 14.47
CA ASP A 259 4.01 9.00 15.91
C ASP A 259 2.70 9.68 16.36
N VAL A 260 2.03 10.41 15.47
CA VAL A 260 0.74 11.08 15.71
C VAL A 260 -0.38 10.50 14.84
N ASP A 261 -0.05 9.82 13.74
CA ASP A 261 -1.05 9.29 12.80
C ASP A 261 -1.80 8.07 13.38
N MET A 262 -3.12 8.14 13.32
CA MET A 262 -4.00 7.12 13.88
C MET A 262 -3.97 5.80 13.11
N GLU A 263 -3.75 5.83 11.79
CA GLU A 263 -3.67 4.63 10.96
C GLU A 263 -2.27 4.01 11.06
N PHE A 264 -1.21 4.80 11.24
CA PHE A 264 0.13 4.28 11.55
C PHE A 264 0.11 3.49 12.86
N SER A 265 -0.56 4.02 13.89
CA SER A 265 -0.71 3.35 15.18
C SER A 265 -1.47 2.01 15.07
N LYS A 266 -2.45 1.90 14.15
CA LYS A 266 -3.14 0.64 13.86
C LYS A 266 -2.28 -0.33 13.05
N GLY A 267 -1.56 0.19 12.05
CA GLY A 267 -0.66 -0.57 11.19
C GLY A 267 0.52 -1.19 11.95
N THR A 268 0.90 -0.63 13.09
CA THR A 268 1.95 -1.19 13.97
C THR A 268 1.44 -2.17 15.03
N ALA A 269 0.14 -2.48 15.01
CA ALA A 269 -0.45 -3.42 15.95
C ALA A 269 0.17 -4.83 15.82
N ASN A 270 0.13 -5.59 16.91
CA ASN A 270 0.58 -6.98 16.98
C ASN A 270 2.08 -7.21 16.63
N GLY A 271 2.88 -6.14 16.61
CA GLY A 271 4.32 -6.21 16.36
C GLY A 271 4.75 -6.14 14.90
N TYR A 272 3.80 -5.96 13.97
CA TYR A 272 4.14 -5.70 12.56
C TYR A 272 4.75 -4.31 12.40
N ASN A 273 5.79 -4.21 11.57
CA ASN A 273 6.36 -2.94 11.18
C ASN A 273 5.98 -2.60 9.72
N PRO A 274 5.07 -1.64 9.49
CA PRO A 274 4.65 -1.25 8.15
C PRO A 274 5.60 -0.22 7.49
N VAL A 275 6.75 0.08 8.12
CA VAL A 275 7.74 1.02 7.57
C VAL A 275 8.61 0.33 6.53
N VAL A 276 8.59 0.87 5.31
CA VAL A 276 9.40 0.40 4.18
C VAL A 276 10.88 0.63 4.50
N SER A 277 11.71 -0.38 4.31
CA SER A 277 13.17 -0.21 4.31
C SER A 277 13.55 0.55 3.05
N VAL A 278 14.17 1.73 3.16
CA VAL A 278 14.46 2.63 2.02
C VAL A 278 15.92 3.08 1.94
N VAL A 279 16.56 2.81 0.81
CA VAL A 279 17.95 3.18 0.50
C VAL A 279 17.93 4.12 -0.68
N PRO A 280 18.79 5.13 -0.66
CA PRO A 280 18.99 5.94 -1.84
C PRO A 280 19.79 5.19 -2.91
N VAL A 281 19.46 5.43 -4.17
CA VAL A 281 20.26 4.97 -5.32
C VAL A 281 21.64 5.64 -5.32
N ASP A 282 21.69 6.91 -4.88
CA ASP A 282 22.91 7.67 -4.64
C ASP A 282 22.85 8.27 -3.23
N GLU A 283 23.77 7.85 -2.35
CA GLU A 283 23.81 8.29 -0.95
C GLU A 283 23.90 9.81 -0.76
N ASN A 284 24.38 10.55 -1.77
CA ASN A 284 24.55 12.00 -1.72
C ASN A 284 23.46 12.76 -2.46
N ASP A 285 22.62 12.09 -3.25
CA ASP A 285 21.60 12.72 -4.10
C ASP A 285 20.32 11.89 -4.17
N LEU A 286 19.40 12.17 -3.25
CA LEU A 286 18.08 11.52 -3.18
C LEU A 286 17.25 11.74 -4.45
N THR A 287 17.54 12.77 -5.26
CA THR A 287 16.79 13.02 -6.51
C THR A 287 17.00 11.94 -7.56
N LYS A 288 18.06 11.13 -7.42
CA LYS A 288 18.33 9.97 -8.28
C LYS A 288 17.39 8.80 -8.01
N GLY A 289 16.66 8.86 -6.90
CA GLY A 289 15.64 7.90 -6.53
C GLY A 289 16.03 7.02 -5.36
N LEU A 290 15.05 6.22 -4.96
CA LEU A 290 15.04 5.41 -3.77
C LEU A 290 14.65 3.99 -4.14
N ILE A 291 15.14 3.03 -3.38
CA ILE A 291 14.71 1.65 -3.52
C ILE A 291 14.15 1.22 -2.18
N GLY A 292 12.90 0.74 -2.24
CA GLY A 292 12.09 0.39 -1.08
C GLY A 292 11.90 -1.12 -1.03
N TYR A 293 11.85 -1.66 0.18
CA TYR A 293 11.56 -3.07 0.40
C TYR A 293 10.65 -3.28 1.60
N ILE A 294 9.63 -4.10 1.44
CA ILE A 294 8.75 -4.55 2.52
C ILE A 294 8.20 -5.96 2.24
N THR A 295 7.88 -6.71 3.29
CA THR A 295 7.10 -7.94 3.19
C THR A 295 5.81 -7.82 3.96
N ILE A 296 4.73 -8.23 3.30
CA ILE A 296 3.37 -8.29 3.83
C ILE A 296 3.09 -9.75 4.16
N GLY A 297 2.95 -10.03 5.45
CA GLY A 297 2.36 -11.28 5.91
C GLY A 297 0.85 -11.23 5.75
N VAL A 298 0.27 -12.19 5.05
CA VAL A 298 -1.20 -12.31 4.87
C VAL A 298 -1.72 -13.63 5.45
N ASP A 299 -3.00 -13.64 5.78
CA ASP A 299 -3.74 -14.85 6.18
C ASP A 299 -4.77 -15.12 5.07
N THR A 300 -4.47 -16.09 4.21
CA THR A 300 -5.32 -16.43 3.06
C THR A 300 -6.66 -17.04 3.47
N SER A 301 -6.86 -17.34 4.76
CA SER A 301 -8.15 -17.77 5.31
C SER A 301 -9.03 -16.62 5.83
N ALA A 302 -8.44 -15.43 6.02
CA ALA A 302 -9.14 -14.22 6.44
C ALA A 302 -9.61 -13.41 5.21
N ILE A 303 -10.60 -13.95 4.51
CA ILE A 303 -11.13 -13.38 3.26
C ILE A 303 -12.19 -12.32 3.57
N GLU A 304 -12.01 -11.11 3.03
CA GLU A 304 -13.11 -10.19 2.78
C GLU A 304 -13.65 -10.44 1.36
N ASP A 305 -14.88 -10.94 1.28
CA ASP A 305 -15.57 -11.20 0.00
C ASP A 305 -15.90 -9.86 -0.67
N GLU A 306 -14.98 -9.34 -1.46
CA GLU A 306 -15.14 -8.11 -2.26
C GLU A 306 -15.17 -8.48 -3.74
N HIS A 307 -16.37 -8.71 -4.28
CA HIS A 307 -16.51 -8.91 -5.71
C HIS A 307 -16.45 -7.58 -6.45
N TRP A 308 -15.34 -7.31 -7.15
CA TRP A 308 -15.17 -6.09 -7.95
C TRP A 308 -14.36 -6.33 -9.22
N SER A 309 -14.34 -5.31 -10.11
CA SER A 309 -13.59 -5.38 -11.37
C SER A 309 -12.76 -4.12 -11.65
N ALA A 310 -11.55 -4.33 -12.15
CA ALA A 310 -10.62 -3.30 -12.64
C ALA A 310 -10.60 -3.27 -14.17
N SER A 311 -10.28 -2.12 -14.75
CA SER A 311 -10.26 -1.88 -16.21
C SER A 311 -8.90 -2.12 -16.84
#